data_AF-A0A958B9C9-F1
#
_entry.id   AF-A0A958B9C9-F1
#
_cell.length_a   1.000
_cell.length_b   1.000
_cell.length_c   1.000
_cell.angle_alpha   90.00
_cell.angle_beta   90.00
_cell.angle_gamma   90.00
#
_symmetry.space_group_name_H-M   'P 1'
#
loop_
_entity.id
_entity.type
_entity.pdbx_description
1 polymer ?
#
loop_
_entity_poly.entity_id
_entity_poly.type
_entity_poly.pdbx_seq_one_letter_code
_entity_poly.pdbx_strand_id
1 'polypeptide(L)'
;MAILAGLFVTWFVSPTRFINAQASDLSEEYAQEIVIMAAADYAENEDIDRAKEILDRLEVPNPTQYVSLVAEEMIRTNRGSVEDDIKNVVFLAKALGVSTVSMVAYVSPPTATFTPTETSTPSPTPTNTRVVDTPTPPPPVESDAEGEAAEDIDVAEAQVDAAVVEQAAVDLPLPTETPVPPPPATDTPAPPTETPTPEATPTLESEFDFVVVKERLLTKDENGGCAGNHNIFIDVIDANGNPLKGVQMGDLWNNPGPVTGHKGDDRPGRAEYDLYKDGGYYVLVKSDPSAGREVTSQVTDLLSSDDWKIGIPRLIEGGYCPDEGTCETLWNSGTFGVGNNSLCWGHYSWEVVFQRTW
;
A
#
# COMPACT_ATOMS: atom_id res chain seq x y z
N MET A 1 34.00 -46.73 19.85
CA MET A 1 34.25 -46.45 21.29
C MET A 1 34.25 -44.96 21.61
N ALA A 2 34.91 -44.08 20.83
CA ALA A 2 34.93 -42.64 21.10
C ALA A 2 33.56 -41.92 20.99
N ILE A 3 32.69 -42.36 20.07
CA ILE A 3 31.36 -41.73 19.87
C ILE A 3 30.40 -42.04 21.03
N LEU A 4 30.47 -43.24 21.62
CA LEU A 4 29.64 -43.62 22.77
C LEU A 4 30.04 -42.88 24.05
N ALA A 5 31.33 -42.56 24.21
CA ALA A 5 31.81 -41.75 25.33
C ALA A 5 31.36 -40.29 25.22
N GLY A 6 31.34 -39.72 24.01
CA GLY A 6 30.89 -38.34 23.78
C GLY A 6 29.42 -38.11 24.13
N LEU A 7 28.55 -39.09 23.80
CA LEU A 7 27.12 -39.04 24.07
C LEU A 7 26.79 -39.20 25.57
N PHE A 8 27.62 -39.94 26.30
CA PHE A 8 27.48 -40.10 27.75
C PHE A 8 27.88 -38.82 28.50
N VAL A 9 28.94 -38.13 28.06
CA VAL A 9 29.40 -36.88 28.68
C VAL A 9 28.40 -35.74 28.48
N THR A 10 27.79 -35.63 27.30
CA THR A 10 26.78 -34.59 27.04
C THR A 10 25.53 -34.78 27.91
N TRP A 11 25.10 -36.02 28.13
CA TRP A 11 23.88 -36.27 28.90
C TRP A 11 24.04 -36.09 30.41
N PHE A 12 25.25 -36.31 30.95
CA PHE A 12 25.50 -36.27 32.40
C PHE A 12 26.08 -34.94 32.90
N VAL A 13 26.85 -34.22 32.07
CA VAL A 13 27.49 -32.94 32.46
C VAL A 13 26.59 -31.73 32.18
N SER A 14 25.70 -31.82 31.19
CA SER A 14 24.74 -30.75 30.84
C SER A 14 23.33 -31.32 30.75
N PRO A 15 22.67 -31.64 31.89
CA PRO A 15 21.27 -32.04 31.85
C PRO A 15 20.48 -30.91 31.21
N THR A 16 19.85 -31.19 30.07
CA THR A 16 18.88 -30.27 29.46
C THR A 16 17.75 -30.10 30.45
N ARG A 17 17.84 -29.05 31.25
CA ARG A 17 16.70 -28.56 31.99
C ARG A 17 15.77 -27.99 30.94
N PHE A 18 14.74 -28.75 30.61
CA PHE A 18 13.52 -28.17 30.04
C PHE A 18 13.00 -27.22 31.11
N ILE A 19 13.45 -25.97 31.07
CA ILE A 19 12.75 -24.89 31.72
C ILE A 19 11.38 -24.88 31.04
N ASN A 20 10.32 -25.02 31.81
CA ASN A 20 8.94 -24.95 31.33
C ASN A 20 8.77 -23.81 30.32
N ALA A 21 8.70 -24.14 29.02
CA ALA A 21 8.08 -23.26 28.06
C ALA A 21 6.59 -23.29 28.42
N GLN A 22 6.07 -22.16 28.89
CA GLN A 22 4.63 -22.01 29.08
C GLN A 22 3.95 -22.22 27.73
N ALA A 23 2.72 -22.75 27.72
CA ALA A 23 1.89 -22.94 26.53
C ALA A 23 1.59 -21.62 25.76
N SER A 24 2.08 -20.48 26.24
CA SER A 24 2.11 -19.20 25.53
C SER A 24 3.18 -19.10 24.43
N ASP A 25 4.11 -20.06 24.31
CA ASP A 25 5.16 -20.07 23.27
C ASP A 25 4.89 -21.04 22.10
N LEU A 26 3.77 -21.78 22.10
CA LEU A 26 3.32 -22.52 20.91
C LEU A 26 2.52 -21.58 19.99
N SER A 27 3.25 -20.92 19.07
CA SER A 27 2.83 -20.27 17.82
C SER A 27 1.34 -19.91 17.70
N GLU A 28 1.02 -18.63 17.80
CA GLU A 28 -0.28 -18.01 17.49
C GLU A 28 -0.90 -18.55 16.18
N GLU A 29 -0.06 -18.86 15.18
CA GLU A 29 -0.42 -19.49 13.90
C GLU A 29 -1.01 -20.91 14.04
N TYR A 30 -0.52 -21.74 14.97
CA TYR A 30 -1.03 -23.09 15.21
C TYR A 30 -2.38 -23.08 15.92
N ALA A 31 -2.57 -22.14 16.86
CA ALA A 31 -3.85 -21.97 17.55
C ALA A 31 -4.92 -21.47 16.57
N GLN A 32 -4.56 -20.58 15.64
CA GLN A 32 -5.43 -20.16 14.55
C GLN A 32 -5.79 -21.34 13.62
N GLU A 33 -4.82 -22.19 13.25
CA GLU A 33 -5.05 -23.36 12.39
C GLU A 33 -6.04 -24.37 13.01
N ILE A 34 -5.99 -24.57 14.34
CA ILE A 34 -6.97 -25.42 15.04
C ILE A 34 -8.38 -24.84 14.96
N VAL A 35 -8.54 -23.51 15.09
CA VAL A 35 -9.85 -22.86 14.98
C VAL A 35 -10.41 -23.00 13.57
N ILE A 36 -9.58 -22.81 12.54
CA ILE A 36 -9.99 -23.00 11.14
C ILE A 36 -10.40 -24.45 10.89
N MET A 37 -9.63 -25.42 11.40
CA MET A 37 -9.96 -26.85 11.30
C MET A 37 -11.29 -27.20 11.99
N ALA A 38 -11.53 -26.67 13.20
CA ALA A 38 -12.80 -26.88 13.90
C ALA A 38 -13.99 -26.26 13.15
N ALA A 39 -13.78 -25.09 12.56
CA ALA A 39 -14.79 -24.39 11.77
C ALA A 39 -15.14 -25.13 10.47
N ALA A 40 -14.15 -25.66 9.76
CA ALA A 40 -14.36 -26.47 8.57
C ALA A 40 -15.11 -27.78 8.90
N ASP A 41 -14.77 -28.43 10.02
CA ASP A 41 -15.46 -29.65 10.46
C ASP A 41 -16.93 -29.38 10.83
N TYR A 42 -17.19 -28.26 11.50
CA TYR A 42 -18.55 -27.80 11.81
C TYR A 42 -19.34 -27.45 10.54
N ALA A 43 -18.73 -26.77 9.58
CA ALA A 43 -19.40 -26.41 8.32
C ALA A 43 -19.83 -27.64 7.50
N GLU A 44 -19.03 -28.72 7.55
CA GLU A 44 -19.34 -29.97 6.84
C GLU A 44 -20.37 -30.84 7.58
N ASN A 45 -20.31 -30.91 8.91
CA ASN A 45 -21.08 -31.89 9.69
C ASN A 45 -22.22 -31.29 10.53
N GLU A 46 -22.27 -29.96 10.69
CA GLU A 46 -23.18 -29.22 11.58
C GLU A 46 -23.19 -29.71 13.05
N ASP A 47 -22.15 -30.43 13.47
CA ASP A 47 -22.02 -31.00 14.81
C ASP A 47 -21.13 -30.11 15.69
N ILE A 48 -21.78 -29.37 16.59
CA ILE A 48 -21.10 -28.43 17.48
C ILE A 48 -20.27 -29.13 18.57
N ASP A 49 -20.62 -30.36 18.95
CA ASP A 49 -19.92 -31.05 20.03
C ASP A 49 -18.59 -31.63 19.53
N ARG A 50 -18.56 -32.06 18.26
CA ARG A 50 -17.31 -32.45 17.58
C ARG A 50 -16.36 -31.25 17.38
N ALA A 51 -16.91 -30.09 17.03
CA ALA A 51 -16.11 -28.86 16.92
C ALA A 51 -15.50 -28.45 18.27
N LYS A 52 -16.24 -28.60 19.38
CA LYS A 52 -15.69 -28.37 20.74
C LYS A 52 -14.55 -29.32 21.07
N GLU A 53 -14.64 -30.59 20.72
CA GLU A 53 -13.56 -31.57 20.95
C GLU A 53 -12.27 -31.17 20.20
N ILE A 54 -12.40 -30.61 18.98
CA ILE A 54 -11.24 -30.07 18.24
C ILE A 54 -10.68 -28.84 18.94
N LEU A 55 -11.54 -27.93 19.42
CA LEU A 55 -11.14 -26.71 20.13
C LEU A 55 -10.51 -26.97 21.50
N ASP A 56 -10.85 -28.08 22.17
CA ASP A 56 -10.25 -28.46 23.45
C ASP A 56 -8.73 -28.69 23.33
N ARG A 57 -8.22 -28.98 22.12
CA ARG A 57 -6.79 -29.06 21.82
C ARG A 57 -6.03 -27.74 21.95
N LEU A 58 -6.74 -26.60 21.98
CA LEU A 58 -6.14 -25.28 22.17
C LEU A 58 -5.60 -25.10 23.59
N GLU A 59 -6.11 -25.86 24.57
CA GLU A 59 -5.77 -25.73 25.99
C GLU A 59 -5.89 -24.29 26.55
N VAL A 60 -6.72 -23.46 25.91
CA VAL A 60 -6.97 -22.08 26.33
C VAL A 60 -8.08 -22.02 27.39
N PRO A 61 -8.04 -21.05 28.33
CA PRO A 61 -9.05 -20.92 29.39
C PRO A 61 -10.48 -20.67 28.88
N ASN A 62 -10.64 -20.16 27.66
CA ASN A 62 -11.93 -19.87 27.05
C ASN A 62 -11.89 -20.04 25.53
N PRO A 63 -12.06 -21.27 25.02
CA PRO A 63 -11.95 -21.56 23.59
C PRO A 63 -13.02 -20.84 22.77
N THR A 64 -14.22 -20.67 23.33
CA THR A 64 -15.31 -19.96 22.66
C THR A 64 -15.00 -18.47 22.42
N GLN A 65 -14.44 -17.78 23.41
CA GLN A 65 -13.99 -16.38 23.21
C GLN A 65 -12.81 -16.29 22.26
N TYR A 66 -11.90 -17.28 22.30
CA TYR A 66 -10.78 -17.34 21.37
C TYR A 66 -11.24 -17.50 19.91
N VAL A 67 -12.25 -18.33 19.64
CA VAL A 67 -12.87 -18.43 18.30
C VAL A 67 -13.44 -17.08 17.84
N SER A 68 -14.02 -16.29 18.76
CA SER A 68 -14.52 -14.95 18.39
C SER A 68 -13.40 -13.99 18.00
N LEU A 69 -12.28 -14.00 18.74
CA LEU A 69 -11.08 -13.23 18.41
C LEU A 69 -10.51 -13.63 17.05
N VAL A 70 -10.40 -14.93 16.77
CA VAL A 70 -9.92 -15.44 15.48
C VAL A 70 -10.86 -15.04 14.34
N ALA A 71 -12.19 -15.11 14.51
CA ALA A 71 -13.11 -14.65 13.46
C ALA A 71 -12.99 -13.15 13.21
N GLU A 72 -12.87 -12.31 14.24
CA GLU A 72 -12.65 -10.87 14.07
C GLU A 72 -11.33 -10.56 13.38
N GLU A 73 -10.28 -11.27 13.76
CA GLU A 73 -8.97 -11.16 13.13
C GLU A 73 -9.02 -11.59 11.66
N MET A 74 -9.66 -12.71 11.34
CA MET A 74 -9.83 -13.18 9.97
C MET A 74 -10.68 -12.22 9.13
N ILE A 75 -11.73 -11.62 9.70
CA ILE A 75 -12.52 -10.57 9.04
C ILE A 75 -11.66 -9.32 8.77
N ARG A 76 -10.84 -8.90 9.74
CA ARG A 76 -10.00 -7.69 9.66
C ARG A 76 -8.82 -7.85 8.70
N THR A 77 -8.18 -9.01 8.74
CA THR A 77 -6.95 -9.33 7.98
C THR A 77 -7.26 -10.02 6.65
N ASN A 78 -8.51 -10.43 6.43
CA ASN A 78 -8.92 -11.24 5.28
C ASN A 78 -8.08 -12.51 5.07
N ARG A 79 -7.51 -13.07 6.15
CA ARG A 79 -6.70 -14.29 6.11
C ARG A 79 -7.58 -15.54 6.25
N GLY A 80 -7.59 -16.37 5.20
CA GLY A 80 -8.29 -17.65 5.07
C GLY A 80 -8.23 -18.15 3.62
N SER A 81 -8.32 -19.46 3.39
CA SER A 81 -8.45 -19.98 2.02
C SER A 81 -9.88 -19.78 1.56
N VAL A 82 -10.13 -18.81 0.68
CA VAL A 82 -11.45 -18.51 0.12
C VAL A 82 -12.41 -17.96 1.19
N GLU A 83 -13.40 -17.16 0.81
CA GLU A 83 -14.42 -16.60 1.70
C GLU A 83 -15.10 -17.64 2.62
N ASP A 84 -14.95 -18.93 2.31
CA ASP A 84 -15.50 -20.06 3.05
C ASP A 84 -14.87 -20.23 4.43
N ASP A 85 -13.54 -20.07 4.61
CA ASP A 85 -12.91 -20.22 5.92
C ASP A 85 -13.39 -19.16 6.91
N ILE A 86 -13.48 -17.88 6.48
CA ILE A 86 -13.98 -16.79 7.32
C ILE A 86 -15.46 -17.01 7.65
N LYS A 87 -16.28 -17.36 6.65
CA LYS A 87 -17.70 -17.69 6.86
C LYS A 87 -17.85 -18.85 7.83
N ASN A 88 -17.06 -19.91 7.70
CA ASN A 88 -17.09 -21.10 8.55
C ASN A 88 -16.73 -20.74 10.00
N VAL A 89 -15.69 -19.94 10.22
CA VAL A 89 -15.29 -19.52 11.58
C VAL A 89 -16.36 -18.60 12.18
N VAL A 90 -16.96 -17.69 11.40
CA VAL A 90 -18.07 -16.84 11.85
C VAL A 90 -19.32 -17.67 12.18
N PHE A 91 -19.64 -18.70 11.39
CA PHE A 91 -20.74 -19.61 11.67
C PHE A 91 -20.50 -20.47 12.90
N LEU A 92 -19.27 -20.95 13.10
CA LEU A 92 -18.88 -21.66 14.33
C LEU A 92 -18.99 -20.74 15.54
N ALA A 93 -18.49 -19.50 15.48
CA ALA A 93 -18.62 -18.51 16.55
C ALA A 93 -20.09 -18.32 16.95
N LYS A 94 -20.96 -18.11 15.94
CA LYS A 94 -22.40 -17.97 16.13
C LYS A 94 -23.03 -19.21 16.79
N ALA A 95 -22.63 -20.41 16.36
CA ALA A 95 -23.12 -21.67 16.91
C ALA A 95 -22.68 -21.90 18.37
N LEU A 96 -21.49 -21.41 18.74
CA LEU A 96 -21.00 -21.39 20.12
C LEU A 96 -21.66 -20.31 20.99
N GLY A 97 -22.55 -19.49 20.42
CA GLY A 97 -23.27 -18.44 21.14
C GLY A 97 -22.47 -17.15 21.34
N VAL A 98 -21.38 -16.96 20.59
CA VAL A 98 -20.60 -15.72 20.57
C VAL A 98 -20.71 -15.04 19.22
N SER A 99 -20.94 -13.73 19.23
CA SER A 99 -21.10 -12.95 18.02
C SER A 99 -20.71 -11.50 18.32
N THR A 100 -20.03 -10.88 17.37
CA THR A 100 -19.64 -9.48 17.45
C THR A 100 -20.25 -8.68 16.30
N VAL A 101 -20.21 -7.35 16.39
CA VAL A 101 -20.79 -6.46 15.38
C VAL A 101 -20.13 -6.69 14.01
N SER A 102 -18.81 -6.91 13.99
CA SER A 102 -18.04 -7.21 12.78
C SER A 102 -18.50 -8.49 12.10
N MET A 103 -18.77 -9.54 12.88
CA MET A 103 -19.30 -10.81 12.36
C MET A 103 -20.69 -10.66 11.77
N VAL A 104 -21.57 -9.89 12.42
CA VAL A 104 -22.94 -9.62 11.93
C VAL A 104 -22.89 -8.82 10.63
N ALA A 105 -22.01 -7.82 10.55
CA ALA A 105 -21.80 -7.04 9.33
C ALA A 105 -21.26 -7.91 8.19
N TYR A 106 -20.31 -8.82 8.47
CA TYR A 106 -19.68 -9.70 7.48
C TYR A 106 -20.66 -10.69 6.82
N VAL A 107 -21.63 -11.23 7.59
CA VAL A 107 -22.65 -12.16 7.06
C VAL A 107 -23.89 -11.46 6.49
N SER A 108 -23.91 -10.12 6.45
CA SER A 108 -25.02 -9.35 5.90
C SER A 108 -24.80 -9.06 4.42
N PRO A 109 -25.75 -9.39 3.51
CA PRO A 109 -25.63 -9.03 2.10
C PRO A 109 -25.63 -7.50 1.93
N PRO A 110 -24.85 -6.94 0.98
CA PRO A 110 -24.86 -5.50 0.73
C PRO A 110 -26.28 -5.07 0.34
N THR A 111 -26.86 -4.19 1.15
CA THR A 111 -28.12 -3.53 0.81
C THR A 111 -27.85 -2.65 -0.41
N ALA A 112 -28.56 -2.90 -1.52
CA ALA A 112 -28.39 -2.16 -2.76
C ALA A 112 -28.47 -0.64 -2.50
N THR A 113 -27.35 0.05 -2.72
CA THR A 113 -27.28 1.51 -2.67
C THR A 113 -28.11 2.09 -3.81
N PHE A 114 -29.14 2.87 -3.47
CA PHE A 114 -29.95 3.59 -4.45
C PHE A 114 -29.05 4.58 -5.24
N THR A 115 -28.99 4.42 -6.56
CA THR A 115 -28.36 5.36 -7.48
C THR A 115 -29.07 6.73 -7.37
N PRO A 116 -28.38 7.83 -7.04
CA PRO A 116 -28.99 9.15 -7.08
C PRO A 116 -29.29 9.55 -8.53
N THR A 117 -30.54 9.92 -8.81
CA THR A 117 -30.96 10.47 -10.10
C THR A 117 -30.25 11.80 -10.36
N GLU A 118 -29.62 11.95 -11.53
CA GLU A 118 -28.92 13.17 -11.92
C GLU A 118 -29.86 14.39 -11.90
N THR A 119 -29.44 15.44 -11.18
CA THR A 119 -30.12 16.73 -11.15
C THR A 119 -29.64 17.58 -12.32
N SER A 120 -30.56 17.96 -13.21
CA SER A 120 -30.27 18.79 -14.39
C SER A 120 -29.75 20.19 -14.00
N THR A 121 -28.56 20.55 -14.51
CA THR A 121 -27.93 21.87 -14.41
C THR A 121 -28.78 22.97 -15.06
N PRO A 122 -28.96 24.16 -14.44
CA PRO A 122 -29.71 25.26 -15.05
C PRO A 122 -28.96 25.92 -16.22
N SER A 123 -29.71 26.26 -17.27
CA SER A 123 -29.27 26.89 -18.52
C SER A 123 -28.83 28.36 -18.32
N PRO A 124 -27.73 28.83 -18.94
CA PRO A 124 -27.33 30.23 -18.85
C PRO A 124 -28.16 31.15 -19.77
N THR A 125 -28.53 32.31 -19.23
CA THR A 125 -29.26 33.42 -19.89
C THR A 125 -28.55 33.96 -21.14
N PRO A 126 -29.24 34.23 -22.27
CA PRO A 126 -28.59 34.74 -23.48
C PRO A 126 -28.26 36.24 -23.40
N THR A 127 -27.01 36.59 -23.68
CA THR A 127 -26.56 37.97 -23.95
C THR A 127 -26.65 38.25 -25.45
N ASN A 128 -27.37 39.32 -25.82
CA ASN A 128 -27.66 39.70 -27.19
C ASN A 128 -26.47 40.49 -27.78
N THR A 129 -25.64 39.84 -28.60
CA THR A 129 -24.56 40.49 -29.37
C THR A 129 -24.78 40.30 -30.87
N ARG A 130 -24.75 41.42 -31.58
CA ARG A 130 -25.06 41.62 -32.99
C ARG A 130 -24.04 40.93 -33.92
N VAL A 131 -24.57 40.16 -34.87
CA VAL A 131 -23.86 39.42 -35.93
C VAL A 131 -23.33 40.38 -37.01
N VAL A 132 -22.07 40.16 -37.43
CA VAL A 132 -21.53 40.62 -38.71
C VAL A 132 -21.04 39.37 -39.45
N ASP A 133 -21.59 39.14 -40.63
CA ASP A 133 -21.38 37.95 -41.48
C ASP A 133 -19.94 37.83 -41.99
N THR A 134 -19.40 36.62 -42.04
CA THR A 134 -18.25 36.23 -42.88
C THR A 134 -18.36 34.74 -43.24
N PRO A 135 -18.11 34.33 -44.51
CA PRO A 135 -18.67 33.10 -45.09
C PRO A 135 -17.94 31.79 -44.73
N THR A 136 -18.77 30.74 -44.66
CA THR A 136 -18.51 29.32 -44.43
C THR A 136 -17.74 28.61 -45.57
N PRO A 137 -16.77 27.73 -45.27
CA PRO A 137 -16.28 26.72 -46.23
C PRO A 137 -17.11 25.41 -46.18
N PRO A 138 -17.20 24.67 -47.31
CA PRO A 138 -18.10 23.52 -47.49
C PRO A 138 -17.62 22.20 -46.83
N PRO A 139 -18.54 21.21 -46.64
CA PRO A 139 -18.27 19.96 -45.92
C PRO A 139 -17.50 18.92 -46.75
N PRO A 140 -16.84 17.94 -46.09
CA PRO A 140 -16.24 16.79 -46.77
C PRO A 140 -17.30 15.75 -47.12
N VAL A 141 -17.10 15.11 -48.27
CA VAL A 141 -17.97 14.09 -48.89
C VAL A 141 -17.49 12.69 -48.49
N GLU A 142 -18.44 11.82 -48.12
CA GLU A 142 -18.27 10.38 -47.94
C GLU A 142 -17.85 9.67 -49.23
N SER A 143 -17.04 8.62 -49.13
CA SER A 143 -16.92 7.62 -50.19
C SER A 143 -16.70 6.24 -49.58
N ASP A 144 -17.73 5.42 -49.66
CA ASP A 144 -17.68 3.96 -49.59
C ASP A 144 -16.91 3.38 -50.80
N ALA A 145 -16.26 2.23 -50.61
CA ALA A 145 -16.19 1.15 -51.59
C ALA A 145 -15.62 -0.14 -50.97
N GLU A 146 -16.42 -1.21 -51.09
CA GLU A 146 -16.10 -2.63 -50.88
C GLU A 146 -14.99 -3.16 -51.83
N GLY A 147 -14.39 -4.30 -51.47
CA GLY A 147 -13.56 -5.10 -52.39
C GLY A 147 -12.91 -6.33 -51.76
N GLU A 148 -13.33 -7.51 -52.21
CA GLU A 148 -13.05 -8.87 -51.71
C GLU A 148 -11.64 -9.46 -52.00
N ALA A 149 -11.30 -10.46 -51.17
CA ALA A 149 -10.67 -11.78 -51.46
C ALA A 149 -9.19 -11.96 -51.93
N ALA A 150 -8.45 -12.66 -51.05
CA ALA A 150 -7.69 -13.93 -51.21
C ALA A 150 -6.61 -14.15 -52.31
N GLU A 151 -5.40 -14.55 -51.86
CA GLU A 151 -4.55 -15.72 -52.27
C GLU A 151 -3.14 -15.51 -51.65
N ASP A 152 -2.65 -16.35 -50.74
CA ASP A 152 -1.91 -17.63 -50.88
C ASP A 152 -0.41 -17.52 -51.25
N ILE A 153 0.39 -18.43 -50.67
CA ILE A 153 1.79 -18.84 -50.96
C ILE A 153 2.90 -17.96 -50.35
N ASP A 154 4.05 -18.43 -49.84
CA ASP A 154 4.60 -19.66 -49.24
C ASP A 154 6.08 -19.29 -48.86
N VAL A 155 6.66 -20.08 -47.98
CA VAL A 155 8.04 -20.20 -47.45
C VAL A 155 9.23 -19.58 -48.24
N ALA A 156 10.17 -18.94 -47.53
CA ALA A 156 11.62 -19.27 -47.59
C ALA A 156 12.50 -18.46 -46.62
N GLU A 157 13.43 -19.18 -45.98
CA GLU A 157 14.61 -18.70 -45.25
C GLU A 157 15.57 -17.87 -46.12
N ALA A 158 16.33 -16.95 -45.52
CA ALA A 158 17.81 -16.90 -45.59
C ALA A 158 18.41 -15.58 -45.08
N GLN A 159 19.34 -15.73 -44.14
CA GLN A 159 20.64 -15.09 -43.98
C GLN A 159 20.83 -13.62 -44.37
N VAL A 160 21.23 -12.81 -43.37
CA VAL A 160 21.87 -11.51 -43.54
C VAL A 160 23.39 -11.70 -43.55
N ASP A 161 24.02 -11.34 -44.66
CA ASP A 161 25.45 -11.03 -44.69
C ASP A 161 25.71 -9.84 -45.62
N ALA A 162 26.83 -9.18 -45.32
CA ALA A 162 27.22 -7.83 -45.66
C ALA A 162 27.08 -7.38 -47.14
N ALA A 163 26.80 -6.09 -47.34
CA ALA A 163 27.09 -5.39 -48.59
C ALA A 163 27.59 -3.96 -48.35
N VAL A 164 28.82 -3.74 -48.80
CA VAL A 164 29.48 -2.47 -49.16
C VAL A 164 28.95 -2.00 -50.51
N VAL A 165 28.69 -0.70 -50.72
CA VAL A 165 28.86 0.14 -51.96
C VAL A 165 28.53 1.60 -51.53
N GLU A 166 29.44 2.59 -51.48
CA GLU A 166 30.13 3.38 -52.53
C GLU A 166 29.26 4.41 -53.32
N GLN A 167 29.81 5.64 -53.44
CA GLN A 167 29.44 6.80 -54.26
C GLN A 167 28.25 7.69 -53.78
N ALA A 168 28.27 9.02 -53.90
CA ALA A 168 29.00 9.89 -54.82
C ALA A 168 29.32 11.27 -54.19
N ALA A 169 30.43 11.86 -54.62
CA ALA A 169 30.77 13.27 -54.38
C ALA A 169 30.06 14.18 -55.38
N VAL A 170 29.50 15.29 -54.90
CA VAL A 170 29.03 16.40 -55.72
C VAL A 170 29.69 17.69 -55.21
N ASP A 171 30.42 18.32 -56.11
CA ASP A 171 31.17 19.56 -56.00
C ASP A 171 30.22 20.77 -55.91
N LEU A 172 30.39 21.61 -54.89
CA LEU A 172 29.67 22.89 -54.71
C LEU A 172 30.61 23.94 -54.08
N PRO A 173 30.48 25.23 -54.47
CA PRO A 173 31.57 26.20 -54.49
C PRO A 173 31.93 26.85 -53.14
N LEU A 174 33.19 27.32 -53.07
CA LEU A 174 33.77 28.08 -51.95
C LEU A 174 32.96 29.35 -51.60
N PRO A 175 32.53 29.55 -50.34
CA PRO A 175 32.00 30.83 -49.91
C PRO A 175 33.11 31.85 -49.63
N THR A 176 32.86 33.09 -50.05
CA THR A 176 33.67 34.29 -49.86
C THR A 176 33.59 34.77 -48.40
N GLU A 177 34.75 35.04 -47.79
CA GLU A 177 34.89 35.63 -46.45
C GLU A 177 34.16 36.98 -46.36
N THR A 178 33.11 37.05 -45.53
CA THR A 178 32.41 38.28 -45.18
C THR A 178 33.03 38.84 -43.89
N PRO A 179 33.39 40.13 -43.81
CA PRO A 179 34.02 40.69 -42.61
C PRO A 179 33.06 40.70 -41.41
N VAL A 180 33.58 40.25 -40.26
CA VAL A 180 32.90 40.14 -38.97
C VAL A 180 32.51 41.54 -38.45
N PRO A 181 31.24 41.77 -38.05
CA PRO A 181 30.85 43.02 -37.39
C PRO A 181 31.38 43.09 -35.95
N PRO A 182 31.67 44.31 -35.42
CA PRO A 182 32.12 44.49 -34.05
C PRO A 182 31.04 44.05 -33.04
N PRO A 183 31.43 43.56 -31.85
CA PRO A 183 30.47 43.09 -30.86
C PRO A 183 29.57 44.23 -30.36
N PRO A 184 28.27 43.96 -30.10
CA PRO A 184 27.36 44.95 -29.56
C PRO A 184 27.77 45.37 -28.14
N ALA A 185 27.50 46.63 -27.79
CA ALA A 185 27.78 47.19 -26.47
C ALA A 185 26.95 46.47 -25.39
N THR A 186 27.59 46.16 -24.27
CA THR A 186 26.98 45.51 -23.10
C THR A 186 25.96 46.43 -22.43
N ASP A 187 24.69 46.06 -22.45
CA ASP A 187 23.65 46.74 -21.66
C ASP A 187 23.92 46.52 -20.16
N THR A 188 24.00 47.64 -19.43
CA THR A 188 24.13 47.66 -17.98
C THR A 188 22.77 47.32 -17.34
N PRO A 189 22.66 46.33 -16.44
CA PRO A 189 21.39 45.98 -15.81
C PRO A 189 20.83 47.14 -14.96
N ALA A 190 19.52 47.38 -15.06
CA ALA A 190 18.81 48.29 -14.17
C ALA A 190 18.83 47.77 -12.72
N PRO A 191 18.81 48.65 -11.70
CA PRO A 191 18.73 48.24 -10.30
C PRO A 191 17.43 47.48 -10.01
N PRO A 192 17.43 46.58 -9.00
CA PRO A 192 16.33 45.64 -8.77
C PRO A 192 15.05 46.38 -8.36
N THR A 193 13.93 45.99 -8.96
CA THR A 193 12.60 46.31 -8.44
C THR A 193 12.38 45.45 -7.20
N GLU A 194 12.06 46.07 -6.05
CA GLU A 194 11.74 45.33 -4.84
C GLU A 194 10.49 44.47 -5.08
N THR A 195 10.69 43.15 -5.11
CA THR A 195 9.61 42.16 -5.09
C THR A 195 8.84 42.33 -3.77
N PRO A 196 7.51 42.50 -3.79
CA PRO A 196 6.74 42.57 -2.56
C PRO A 196 6.96 41.29 -1.75
N THR A 197 7.39 41.45 -0.50
CA THR A 197 7.47 40.38 0.49
C THR A 197 6.11 39.69 0.56
N PRO A 198 6.02 38.35 0.42
CA PRO A 198 4.75 37.66 0.58
C PRO A 198 4.21 37.95 1.98
N GLU A 199 3.01 38.53 2.03
CA GLU A 199 2.25 38.72 3.26
C GLU A 199 2.06 37.34 3.90
N ALA A 200 2.42 37.21 5.17
CA ALA A 200 2.34 35.95 5.88
C ALA A 200 0.87 35.49 5.90
N THR A 201 0.59 34.40 5.17
CA THR A 201 -0.69 33.69 5.28
C THR A 201 -0.91 33.38 6.76
N PRO A 202 -2.06 33.74 7.37
CA PRO A 202 -2.35 33.35 8.74
C PRO A 202 -2.30 31.82 8.82
N THR A 203 -1.32 31.31 9.57
CA THR A 203 -1.24 29.89 9.91
C THR A 203 -2.52 29.55 10.67
N LEU A 204 -3.43 28.84 10.02
CA LEU A 204 -4.55 28.19 10.72
C LEU A 204 -3.91 27.35 11.83
N GLU A 205 -4.17 27.70 13.09
CA GLU A 205 -3.82 26.82 14.21
C GLU A 205 -4.45 25.46 13.93
N SER A 206 -3.61 24.43 13.87
CA SER A 206 -4.07 23.07 13.63
C SER A 206 -4.99 22.64 14.76
N GLU A 207 -6.12 21.99 14.42
CA GLU A 207 -7.00 21.40 15.42
C GLU A 207 -6.36 20.20 16.14
N PHE A 208 -5.29 19.64 15.57
CA PHE A 208 -4.54 18.51 16.12
C PHE A 208 -3.21 18.95 16.74
N ASP A 209 -2.84 18.33 17.86
CA ASP A 209 -1.52 18.47 18.48
C ASP A 209 -0.41 17.85 17.64
N PHE A 210 -0.72 16.76 16.94
CA PHE A 210 0.17 16.09 15.99
C PHE A 210 -0.48 16.02 14.61
N VAL A 211 0.24 16.47 13.59
CA VAL A 211 -0.19 16.43 12.19
C VAL A 211 0.73 15.55 11.37
N VAL A 212 0.18 14.88 10.36
CA VAL A 212 0.96 14.10 9.39
C VAL A 212 1.54 15.09 8.38
N VAL A 213 2.84 15.33 8.43
CA VAL A 213 3.54 16.25 7.51
C VAL A 213 4.23 15.52 6.37
N LYS A 214 4.35 14.19 6.47
CA LYS A 214 4.84 13.31 5.41
C LYS A 214 4.17 11.95 5.54
N GLU A 215 3.69 11.44 4.43
CA GLU A 215 3.25 10.06 4.27
C GLU A 215 3.57 9.64 2.85
N ARG A 216 4.35 8.56 2.68
CA ARG A 216 4.65 8.02 1.35
C ARG A 216 4.98 6.54 1.40
N LEU A 217 4.75 5.88 0.28
CA LEU A 217 5.35 4.58 -0.02
C LEU A 217 6.85 4.80 -0.28
N LEU A 218 7.71 3.97 0.31
CA LEU A 218 9.12 3.95 -0.05
C LEU A 218 9.27 3.48 -1.49
N THR A 219 10.24 4.03 -2.21
CA THR A 219 10.53 3.53 -3.55
C THR A 219 11.02 2.08 -3.47
N LYS A 220 10.84 1.33 -4.55
CA LYS A 220 11.32 -0.04 -4.67
C LYS A 220 12.79 -0.17 -4.29
N ASP A 221 13.64 0.77 -4.71
CA ASP A 221 15.07 0.75 -4.40
C ASP A 221 15.36 1.05 -2.93
N GLU A 222 14.69 2.06 -2.35
CA GLU A 222 14.81 2.36 -0.91
C GLU A 222 14.34 1.18 -0.04
N ASN A 223 13.36 0.41 -0.52
CA ASN A 223 12.85 -0.76 0.18
C ASN A 223 13.80 -1.97 0.11
N GLY A 224 14.80 -1.98 -0.79
CA GLY A 224 15.65 -3.15 -1.04
C GLY A 224 15.09 -4.09 -2.13
N GLY A 225 14.23 -3.58 -3.00
CA GLY A 225 13.58 -4.31 -4.08
C GLY A 225 12.32 -5.07 -3.65
N CYS A 226 11.94 -6.07 -4.45
CA CYS A 226 10.77 -6.94 -4.18
C CYS A 226 11.03 -8.04 -3.13
N ALA A 227 12.25 -8.16 -2.63
CA ALA A 227 12.61 -9.01 -1.48
C ALA A 227 13.00 -8.14 -0.27
N GLY A 228 12.61 -6.86 -0.33
CA GLY A 228 12.97 -5.82 0.59
C GLY A 228 12.24 -5.90 1.92
N ASN A 229 12.24 -4.78 2.64
CA ASN A 229 11.54 -4.67 3.91
C ASN A 229 10.02 -4.69 3.73
N HIS A 230 9.34 -4.84 4.87
CA HIS A 230 7.89 -4.77 4.98
C HIS A 230 7.50 -4.00 6.24
N ASN A 231 7.88 -2.72 6.31
CA ASN A 231 7.81 -1.97 7.56
C ASN A 231 7.09 -0.64 7.39
N ILE A 232 6.40 -0.21 8.44
CA ILE A 232 5.96 1.18 8.55
C ILE A 232 6.94 1.90 9.45
N PHE A 233 7.60 2.88 8.87
CA PHE A 233 8.63 3.67 9.49
C PHE A 233 8.07 5.03 9.89
N ILE A 234 8.01 5.31 11.19
CA ILE A 234 7.40 6.53 11.71
C ILE A 234 8.46 7.35 12.43
N ASP A 235 8.59 8.61 12.07
CA ASP A 235 9.34 9.59 12.83
C ASP A 235 8.37 10.60 13.47
N VAL A 236 8.56 10.88 14.76
CA VAL A 236 7.82 11.91 15.48
C VAL A 236 8.77 13.03 15.83
N ILE A 237 8.41 14.26 15.45
CA ILE A 237 9.20 15.47 15.66
C ILE A 237 8.40 16.55 16.40
N ASP A 238 9.08 17.41 17.13
CA ASP A 238 8.50 18.61 17.74
C ASP A 238 8.23 19.72 16.70
N ALA A 239 7.66 20.83 17.14
CA ALA A 239 7.38 21.97 16.26
C ALA A 239 8.64 22.58 15.61
N ASN A 240 9.83 22.35 16.18
CA ASN A 240 11.12 22.81 15.68
C ASN A 240 11.84 21.76 14.81
N GLY A 241 11.25 20.58 14.61
CA GLY A 241 11.84 19.48 13.85
C GLY A 241 12.77 18.56 14.66
N ASN A 242 12.86 18.69 15.99
CA ASN A 242 13.66 17.79 16.81
C ASN A 242 12.91 16.48 17.07
N PRO A 243 13.59 15.31 17.07
CA PRO A 243 12.95 14.03 17.32
C PRO A 243 12.41 13.90 18.75
N LEU A 244 11.18 13.39 18.90
CA LEU A 244 10.51 13.17 20.17
C LEU A 244 10.57 11.70 20.60
N LYS A 245 11.24 11.43 21.72
CA LYS A 245 11.37 10.09 22.32
C LYS A 245 10.25 9.78 23.30
N GLY A 246 9.80 8.52 23.30
CA GLY A 246 8.79 8.03 24.24
C GLY A 246 7.34 8.31 23.82
N VAL A 247 7.13 8.82 22.60
CA VAL A 247 5.79 9.00 22.03
C VAL A 247 5.22 7.63 21.66
N GLN A 248 4.01 7.36 22.11
CA GLN A 248 3.31 6.10 21.89
C GLN A 248 2.43 6.21 20.65
N MET A 249 2.68 5.37 19.66
CA MET A 249 1.78 5.22 18.52
C MET A 249 0.55 4.40 18.90
N GLY A 250 -0.51 4.50 18.10
CA GLY A 250 -1.71 3.68 18.23
C GLY A 250 -2.48 3.59 16.93
N ASP A 251 -3.64 2.93 17.00
CA ASP A 251 -4.57 2.76 15.88
C ASP A 251 -5.95 3.37 16.16
N LEU A 252 -6.85 3.27 15.19
CA LEU A 252 -8.23 3.76 15.28
C LEU A 252 -9.08 3.05 16.36
N TRP A 253 -8.67 1.86 16.81
CA TRP A 253 -9.35 1.09 17.84
C TRP A 253 -8.76 1.31 19.23
N ASN A 254 -7.90 2.31 19.37
CA ASN A 254 -7.26 2.69 20.62
C ASN A 254 -6.28 1.62 21.15
N ASN A 255 -5.82 0.68 20.31
CA ASN A 255 -4.76 -0.24 20.70
C ASN A 255 -3.41 0.49 20.78
N PRO A 256 -2.55 0.15 21.74
CA PRO A 256 -1.20 0.69 21.79
C PRO A 256 -0.32 0.04 20.70
N GLY A 257 0.50 0.86 20.05
CA GLY A 257 1.51 0.45 19.08
C GLY A 257 2.94 0.46 19.62
N PRO A 258 3.96 0.62 18.75
CA PRO A 258 5.34 0.85 19.14
C PRO A 258 5.53 2.26 19.71
N VAL A 259 6.60 2.42 20.48
CA VAL A 259 7.01 3.68 21.12
C VAL A 259 8.27 4.21 20.45
N THR A 260 8.33 5.53 20.24
CA THR A 260 9.52 6.15 19.62
C THR A 260 10.77 5.99 20.47
N GLY A 261 11.89 5.66 19.82
CA GLY A 261 13.19 5.46 20.45
C GLY A 261 13.30 4.16 21.26
N HIS A 262 12.36 3.22 21.10
CA HIS A 262 12.42 1.91 21.76
C HIS A 262 13.55 1.02 21.20
N LYS A 263 13.87 1.16 19.91
CA LYS A 263 14.92 0.36 19.23
C LYS A 263 16.35 0.89 19.42
N GLY A 264 16.55 2.01 20.12
CA GLY A 264 17.87 2.59 20.35
C GLY A 264 17.85 4.12 20.49
N ASP A 265 19.00 4.68 20.87
CA ASP A 265 19.19 6.13 21.03
C ASP A 265 19.66 6.83 19.75
N ASP A 266 20.04 6.08 18.71
CA ASP A 266 20.48 6.61 17.41
C ASP A 266 19.32 7.29 16.65
N ARG A 267 18.08 6.82 16.87
CA ARG A 267 16.87 7.39 16.30
C ARG A 267 15.79 7.57 17.37
N PRO A 268 15.93 8.60 18.24
CA PRO A 268 15.06 8.77 19.41
C PRO A 268 13.60 9.06 19.02
N GLY A 269 13.35 9.62 17.85
CA GLY A 269 12.00 9.92 17.33
C GLY A 269 11.36 8.79 16.55
N ARG A 270 12.04 7.64 16.39
CA ARG A 270 11.64 6.58 15.47
C ARG A 270 10.83 5.49 16.14
N ALA A 271 9.68 5.16 15.57
CA ALA A 271 8.90 3.97 15.85
C ALA A 271 8.72 3.15 14.57
N GLU A 272 8.57 1.84 14.71
CA GLU A 272 8.48 0.93 13.55
C GLU A 272 7.44 -0.14 13.79
N TYR A 273 6.55 -0.35 12.82
CA TYR A 273 5.68 -1.52 12.76
C TYR A 273 6.24 -2.52 11.75
N ASP A 274 6.06 -3.81 12.04
CA ASP A 274 6.14 -4.85 11.02
C ASP A 274 4.80 -4.88 10.26
N LEU A 275 4.88 -4.75 8.95
CA LEU A 275 3.77 -4.78 8.02
C LEU A 275 3.66 -6.18 7.44
N TYR A 276 2.86 -7.01 8.10
CA TYR A 276 2.63 -8.37 7.63
C TYR A 276 1.82 -8.38 6.33
N LYS A 277 1.98 -9.45 5.56
CA LYS A 277 1.17 -9.75 4.38
C LYS A 277 -0.33 -9.72 4.71
N ASP A 278 -1.14 -9.21 3.79
CA ASP A 278 -2.59 -9.00 3.93
C ASP A 278 -2.93 -8.00 5.06
N GLY A 279 -1.94 -7.15 5.40
CA GLY A 279 -1.98 -6.20 6.50
C GLY A 279 -2.22 -4.76 6.06
N GLY A 280 -2.64 -3.95 7.01
CA GLY A 280 -2.69 -2.52 6.85
C GLY A 280 -2.99 -1.81 8.16
N TYR A 281 -2.46 -0.60 8.30
CA TYR A 281 -2.61 0.21 9.51
C TYR A 281 -3.09 1.62 9.18
N TYR A 282 -4.00 2.11 10.02
CA TYR A 282 -4.22 3.53 10.23
C TYR A 282 -3.50 3.91 11.51
N VAL A 283 -2.51 4.79 11.42
CA VAL A 283 -1.64 5.11 12.55
C VAL A 283 -1.92 6.52 13.04
N LEU A 284 -1.85 6.71 14.35
CA LEU A 284 -1.96 8.01 15.02
C LEU A 284 -1.06 8.09 16.25
N VAL A 285 -0.75 9.30 16.72
CA VAL A 285 -0.11 9.52 18.03
C VAL A 285 -1.15 9.34 19.13
N LYS A 286 -1.00 8.28 19.92
CA LYS A 286 -1.92 7.93 21.01
C LYS A 286 -1.63 8.72 22.28
N SER A 287 -0.35 8.88 22.62
CA SER A 287 0.05 9.67 23.79
C SER A 287 1.47 10.18 23.68
N ASP A 288 1.70 11.36 24.25
CA ASP A 288 3.02 11.96 24.41
C ASP A 288 3.27 12.26 25.90
N PRO A 289 4.19 11.53 26.56
CA PRO A 289 4.45 11.72 27.99
C PRO A 289 5.06 13.10 28.31
N SER A 290 5.64 13.78 27.32
CA SER A 290 6.20 15.12 27.47
C SER A 290 5.12 16.21 27.49
N ALA A 291 3.90 15.92 27.03
CA ALA A 291 2.84 16.91 26.89
C ALA A 291 2.19 17.28 28.23
N GLY A 292 2.21 16.38 29.22
CA GLY A 292 1.54 16.58 30.52
C GLY A 292 0.00 16.60 30.44
N ARG A 293 -0.58 16.28 29.27
CA ARG A 293 -2.02 16.17 29.01
C ARG A 293 -2.29 15.14 27.92
N GLU A 294 -3.55 14.77 27.75
CA GLU A 294 -3.98 14.04 26.55
C GLU A 294 -3.72 14.89 25.29
N VAL A 295 -3.39 14.20 24.21
CA VAL A 295 -3.05 14.82 22.92
C VAL A 295 -4.01 14.34 21.84
N THR A 296 -4.18 15.18 20.82
CA THR A 296 -4.94 14.90 19.61
C THR A 296 -3.99 14.66 18.45
N SER A 297 -4.36 13.79 17.52
CA SER A 297 -3.52 13.44 16.38
C SER A 297 -4.36 13.31 15.13
N GLN A 298 -3.82 13.77 14.00
CA GLN A 298 -4.25 13.28 12.70
C GLN A 298 -4.02 11.77 12.61
N VAL A 299 -4.76 11.14 11.71
CA VAL A 299 -4.60 9.73 11.36
C VAL A 299 -4.01 9.68 9.95
N THR A 300 -3.09 8.76 9.69
CA THR A 300 -2.57 8.49 8.34
C THR A 300 -3.68 8.03 7.40
N ASP A 301 -3.44 8.02 6.09
CA ASP A 301 -4.20 7.14 5.22
C ASP A 301 -3.83 5.67 5.53
N LEU A 302 -4.43 4.73 4.79
CA LEU A 302 -4.15 3.31 4.95
C LEU A 302 -2.73 2.97 4.48
N LEU A 303 -1.91 2.49 5.41
CA LEU A 303 -0.56 1.99 5.17
C LEU A 303 -0.62 0.47 4.99
N SER A 304 -0.75 -0.01 3.75
CA SER A 304 -1.02 -1.43 3.46
C SER A 304 0.14 -2.17 2.78
N SER A 305 0.18 -3.49 2.96
CA SER A 305 0.98 -4.42 2.15
C SER A 305 0.29 -4.85 0.86
N ASP A 306 -0.97 -4.49 0.66
CA ASP A 306 -1.81 -5.10 -0.38
C ASP A 306 -1.90 -4.18 -1.58
N ASP A 307 -1.37 -4.61 -2.72
CA ASP A 307 -1.24 -3.79 -3.93
C ASP A 307 -2.52 -2.99 -4.27
N TRP A 308 -3.69 -3.65 -4.22
CA TRP A 308 -4.99 -3.05 -4.52
C TRP A 308 -5.43 -1.99 -3.51
N LYS A 309 -4.97 -2.07 -2.25
CA LYS A 309 -5.23 -1.05 -1.22
C LYS A 309 -4.23 0.12 -1.31
N ILE A 310 -3.02 -0.12 -1.82
CA ILE A 310 -2.01 0.92 -2.08
C ILE A 310 -2.43 1.80 -3.26
N GLY A 311 -2.95 1.17 -4.31
CA GLY A 311 -3.40 1.84 -5.53
C GLY A 311 -2.29 2.04 -6.56
N ILE A 312 -2.65 1.87 -7.83
CA ILE A 312 -1.74 1.95 -8.98
C ILE A 312 -0.89 3.23 -9.01
N PRO A 313 -1.45 4.45 -8.77
CA PRO A 313 -0.64 5.67 -8.86
C PRO A 313 0.55 5.67 -7.90
N ARG A 314 0.35 5.24 -6.64
CA ARG A 314 1.41 5.16 -5.63
C ARG A 314 2.44 4.07 -5.98
N LEU A 315 2.00 2.95 -6.57
CA LEU A 315 2.89 1.87 -7.02
C LEU A 315 3.79 2.31 -8.19
N ILE A 316 3.26 3.07 -9.14
CA ILE A 316 4.03 3.65 -10.25
C ILE A 316 5.02 4.69 -9.70
N GLU A 317 4.56 5.61 -8.86
CA GLU A 317 5.41 6.63 -8.23
C GLU A 317 6.56 5.99 -7.42
N GLY A 318 6.27 4.89 -6.71
CA GLY A 318 7.28 4.11 -5.99
C GLY A 318 8.20 3.26 -6.87
N GLY A 319 7.98 3.21 -8.19
CA GLY A 319 8.80 2.42 -9.12
C GLY A 319 8.59 0.90 -9.01
N TYR A 320 7.46 0.46 -8.47
CA TYR A 320 7.13 -0.96 -8.36
C TYR A 320 6.72 -1.56 -9.72
N CYS A 321 6.11 -0.74 -10.56
CA CYS A 321 5.76 -1.05 -11.95
C CYS A 321 5.93 0.22 -12.81
N PRO A 322 6.25 0.06 -14.12
CA PRO A 322 6.60 1.19 -14.99
C PRO A 322 5.37 2.00 -15.48
N ASP A 323 4.21 1.36 -15.57
CA ASP A 323 2.98 1.93 -16.09
C ASP A 323 1.76 1.15 -15.56
N GLU A 324 0.57 1.73 -15.74
CA GLU A 324 -0.70 1.21 -15.24
C GLU A 324 -1.01 -0.19 -15.77
N GLY A 325 -0.87 -0.44 -17.07
CA GLY A 325 -1.16 -1.76 -17.66
C GLY A 325 -0.23 -2.86 -17.12
N THR A 326 1.04 -2.52 -16.88
CA THR A 326 1.99 -3.43 -16.24
C THR A 326 1.63 -3.66 -14.77
N CYS A 327 1.24 -2.61 -14.03
CA CYS A 327 0.75 -2.76 -12.66
C CYS A 327 -0.48 -3.68 -12.61
N GLU A 328 -1.48 -3.44 -13.47
CA GLU A 328 -2.72 -4.23 -13.50
C GLU A 328 -2.48 -5.72 -13.79
N THR A 329 -1.49 -6.00 -14.63
CA THR A 329 -1.10 -7.39 -14.95
C THR A 329 -0.42 -8.06 -13.76
N LEU A 330 0.47 -7.35 -13.07
CA LEU A 330 1.34 -7.93 -12.05
C LEU A 330 0.71 -7.94 -10.66
N TRP A 331 -0.08 -6.92 -10.33
CA TRP A 331 -0.59 -6.69 -8.98
C TRP A 331 -1.66 -7.71 -8.57
N ASN A 332 -1.85 -7.83 -7.27
CA ASN A 332 -3.04 -8.44 -6.71
C ASN A 332 -4.18 -7.42 -6.74
N SER A 333 -5.17 -7.64 -7.60
CA SER A 333 -6.36 -6.78 -7.72
C SER A 333 -7.35 -6.93 -6.55
N GLY A 334 -7.10 -7.85 -5.62
CA GLY A 334 -8.08 -8.28 -4.61
C GLY A 334 -9.23 -9.12 -5.18
N THR A 335 -9.29 -9.30 -6.50
CA THR A 335 -10.30 -10.10 -7.20
C THR A 335 -9.68 -11.36 -7.75
N PHE A 336 -10.28 -12.52 -7.44
CA PHE A 336 -9.79 -13.81 -7.92
C PHE A 336 -9.75 -13.87 -9.45
N GLY A 337 -8.62 -14.33 -10.01
CA GLY A 337 -8.42 -14.48 -11.45
C GLY A 337 -8.14 -13.17 -12.20
N VAL A 338 -7.99 -12.04 -11.50
CA VAL A 338 -7.65 -10.73 -12.09
C VAL A 338 -6.27 -10.29 -11.61
N GLY A 339 -5.34 -10.11 -12.55
CA GLY A 339 -3.92 -9.91 -12.26
C GLY A 339 -3.20 -11.22 -11.92
N ASN A 340 -1.87 -11.16 -11.77
CA ASN A 340 -1.03 -12.33 -11.57
C ASN A 340 -0.48 -12.46 -10.13
N ASN A 341 -0.87 -11.56 -9.21
CA ASN A 341 -0.46 -11.57 -7.79
C ASN A 341 1.07 -11.77 -7.61
N SER A 342 1.83 -11.03 -8.40
CA SER A 342 3.28 -11.18 -8.58
C SER A 342 4.07 -9.90 -8.28
N LEU A 343 3.36 -8.80 -7.99
CA LEU A 343 3.98 -7.52 -7.70
C LEU A 343 4.52 -7.50 -6.27
N CYS A 344 5.82 -7.80 -6.13
CA CYS A 344 6.61 -7.80 -4.90
C CYS A 344 6.02 -8.52 -3.66
N TRP A 345 4.91 -9.27 -3.78
CA TRP A 345 4.32 -10.14 -2.75
C TRP A 345 4.14 -9.50 -1.36
N GLY A 346 3.79 -8.21 -1.33
CA GLY A 346 3.56 -7.48 -0.09
C GLY A 346 4.82 -6.90 0.57
N HIS A 347 5.99 -6.95 -0.09
CA HIS A 347 7.19 -6.25 0.37
C HIS A 347 7.11 -4.76 0.03
N TYR A 348 6.32 -4.05 0.83
CA TYR A 348 6.17 -2.61 0.80
C TYR A 348 6.52 -2.03 2.14
N SER A 349 7.19 -0.88 2.13
CA SER A 349 7.43 -0.12 3.34
C SER A 349 6.93 1.30 3.17
N TRP A 350 6.51 1.88 4.28
CA TRP A 350 5.94 3.23 4.33
C TRP A 350 6.81 4.12 5.18
N GLU A 351 6.90 5.40 4.83
CA GLU A 351 7.52 6.43 5.65
C GLU A 351 6.47 7.46 6.05
N VAL A 352 6.36 7.71 7.35
CA VAL A 352 5.41 8.65 7.95
C VAL A 352 6.15 9.59 8.90
N VAL A 353 5.82 10.88 8.87
CA VAL A 353 6.31 11.86 9.84
C VAL A 353 5.13 12.56 10.50
N PHE A 354 5.05 12.43 11.82
CA PHE A 354 4.17 13.23 12.66
C PHE A 354 4.93 14.43 13.22
N GLN A 355 4.39 15.63 13.07
CA GLN A 355 4.95 16.84 13.64
C GLN A 355 4.01 17.41 14.71
N ARG A 356 4.57 17.73 15.87
CA ARG A 356 3.88 18.46 16.92
C ARG A 356 3.64 19.91 16.50
N THR A 357 2.50 20.47 16.86
CA THR A 357 2.07 21.81 16.42
C THR A 357 2.41 22.94 17.40
N TRP A 358 3.06 22.64 18.53
CA TRP A 358 3.37 23.59 19.61
C TRP A 358 4.74 23.40 20.25
#